data_AF-A0A0N9DYR2-F1
#
_entry.id   AF-A0A0N9DYR2-F1
#
_cell.length_a   1.000
_cell.length_b   1.000
_cell.length_c   1.000
_cell.angle_alpha   90.00
_cell.angle_beta   90.00
_cell.angle_gamma   90.00
#
_symmetry.space_group_name_H-M   'P 1'
#
loop_
_entity.id
_entity.type
_entity.pdbx_description
1 polymer ?
#
loop_
_entity_poly.entity_id
_entity_poly.type
_entity_poly.pdbx_seq_one_letter_code
_entity_poly.pdbx_strand_id
1 'polypeptide(L)'
;MTANRYQPQDLLDNERLESFFNDFGDEATHFTSKNALSGFMRSLEKTVSEMTIERFHSLLSRGMALSQALEKWQSAGIWILSRADKNYPVQIKHHLREKAPAILFGTGNIELLNYKGIGFVGSRDCGPSDESATIAYVEDINRHGFQVVSGAAKGVDSIAMHRSLSNGSSAIGILGDSLFKACGDSQWRNYLKSGQLLLLSPFDPEASFGRGQNAMQRNKYIYFLSEAVVAVCSGIEGGTFNGVKENLVANWCPQYISSHNSPNLAGNEEILNGFPNSKTKVKILAQPKVITPADSLASTMGIVEIEPEIANVASSVECESNTKPSPHDSSGSSIENVTQCDSEHQQENSHCDEPESMSLSHPAFNGSETLAFFYFELLDLFRSKHTDDADDVMLSETAILDGLHVLVGIIGKSAVTKLIAHLHTHDLLVRPGRTKSYQIVDIEKLH
;
A
#
# COMPACT_ATOMS: atom_id res chain seq x y z
N MET A 1 -26.07 -8.99 17.57
CA MET A 1 -24.82 -9.00 18.36
C MET A 1 -24.11 -10.31 18.11
N THR A 2 -23.30 -10.37 17.05
CA THR A 2 -22.43 -11.51 16.74
C THR A 2 -21.05 -11.17 17.26
N ALA A 3 -20.63 -11.84 18.33
CA ALA A 3 -19.29 -11.71 18.87
C ALA A 3 -18.28 -12.14 17.79
N ASN A 4 -17.39 -11.22 17.41
CA ASN A 4 -16.26 -11.55 16.53
C ASN A 4 -15.46 -12.66 17.21
N ARG A 5 -15.39 -13.82 16.55
CA ARG A 5 -14.59 -14.99 16.96
C ARG A 5 -13.09 -14.77 16.72
N TYR A 6 -12.60 -13.59 17.09
CA TYR A 6 -11.18 -13.26 17.01
C TYR A 6 -10.45 -14.10 18.06
N GLN A 7 -9.74 -15.14 17.59
CA GLN A 7 -8.72 -15.83 18.38
C GLN A 7 -7.37 -15.26 17.95
N PRO A 8 -6.66 -14.49 18.80
CA PRO A 8 -5.32 -14.06 18.49
C PRO A 8 -4.43 -15.31 18.38
N GLN A 9 -3.91 -15.58 17.19
CA GLN A 9 -2.79 -16.52 17.04
C GLN A 9 -1.53 -15.87 17.62
N ASP A 10 -0.73 -16.69 18.30
CA ASP A 10 0.58 -16.30 18.80
C ASP A 10 1.44 -15.80 17.62
N LEU A 11 1.91 -14.56 17.70
CA LEU A 11 2.65 -13.90 16.62
C LEU A 11 4.07 -14.50 16.45
N LEU A 12 4.48 -15.38 17.36
CA LEU A 12 5.82 -15.98 17.44
C LEU A 12 5.75 -17.52 17.38
N ASP A 13 5.63 -18.08 16.19
CA ASP A 13 5.84 -19.52 15.98
C ASP A 13 7.34 -19.88 16.13
N ASN A 14 7.65 -21.03 16.72
CA ASN A 14 9.01 -21.48 17.06
C ASN A 14 9.91 -21.61 15.82
N GLU A 15 9.37 -22.08 14.68
CA GLU A 15 10.14 -22.16 13.43
C GLU A 15 10.54 -20.78 12.88
N ARG A 16 9.70 -19.78 13.15
CA ARG A 16 9.93 -18.39 12.74
C ARG A 16 11.01 -17.73 13.60
N LEU A 17 10.97 -17.99 14.91
CA LEU A 17 12.00 -17.57 15.87
C LEU A 17 13.40 -18.08 15.46
N GLU A 18 13.54 -19.35 15.12
CA GLU A 18 14.80 -19.97 14.65
C GLU A 18 15.34 -19.32 13.36
N SER A 19 14.47 -19.05 12.38
CA SER A 19 14.84 -18.32 11.15
C SER A 19 15.33 -16.90 11.44
N PHE A 20 14.72 -16.18 12.40
CA PHE A 20 15.13 -14.83 12.79
C PHE A 20 16.49 -14.82 13.52
N PHE A 21 16.82 -15.92 14.19
CA PHE A 21 18.06 -16.06 14.96
C PHE A 21 19.29 -16.33 14.09
N ASN A 22 19.13 -17.02 12.96
CA ASN A 22 20.24 -17.24 12.01
C ASN A 22 20.73 -15.95 11.33
N ASP A 23 19.87 -14.96 11.16
CA ASP A 23 20.22 -13.65 10.57
C ASP A 23 20.93 -12.70 11.56
N PHE A 24 20.93 -13.02 12.86
CA PHE A 24 21.50 -12.18 13.93
C PHE A 24 22.97 -12.55 14.29
N GLY A 25 23.54 -13.53 13.60
CA GLY A 25 24.88 -14.09 13.90
C GLY A 25 26.09 -13.26 13.42
N ASP A 26 25.89 -12.13 12.74
CA ASP A 26 26.98 -11.28 12.22
C ASP A 26 27.00 -9.91 12.93
N GLU A 27 28.15 -9.52 13.51
CA GLU A 27 28.37 -8.29 14.27
C GLU A 27 28.01 -7.02 13.44
N ALA A 28 28.15 -7.08 12.11
CA ALA A 28 27.79 -5.98 11.21
C ALA A 28 26.29 -5.63 11.22
N THR A 29 25.43 -6.60 11.53
CA THR A 29 23.97 -6.47 11.54
C THR A 29 23.47 -5.76 12.81
N HIS A 30 24.23 -5.83 13.90
CA HIS A 30 23.87 -5.24 15.19
C HIS A 30 23.94 -3.71 15.15
N PHE A 31 25.01 -3.16 14.56
CA PHE A 31 25.16 -1.70 14.38
C PHE A 31 24.14 -1.12 13.39
N THR A 32 23.82 -1.87 12.34
CA THR A 32 22.84 -1.44 11.33
C THR A 32 21.43 -1.39 11.93
N SER A 33 21.07 -2.39 12.74
CA SER A 33 19.79 -2.45 13.47
C SER A 33 19.69 -1.38 14.57
N LYS A 34 20.78 -1.13 15.31
CA LYS A 34 20.86 -0.04 16.30
C LYS A 34 20.66 1.34 15.67
N ASN A 35 21.27 1.60 14.52
CA ASN A 35 21.10 2.87 13.83
C ASN A 35 19.69 3.04 13.26
N ALA A 36 19.05 1.96 12.81
CA ALA A 36 17.65 1.96 12.38
C ALA A 36 16.70 2.20 13.57
N LEU A 37 16.93 1.54 14.72
CA LEU A 37 16.08 1.68 15.89
C LEU A 37 16.27 2.96 16.66
N SER A 38 17.50 3.43 16.85
CA SER A 38 17.77 4.62 17.66
C SER A 38 17.05 5.86 17.11
N GLY A 39 16.90 5.96 15.79
CA GLY A 39 16.10 7.01 15.15
C GLY A 39 14.60 6.88 15.44
N PHE A 40 14.05 5.68 15.24
CA PHE A 40 12.64 5.37 15.49
C PHE A 40 12.27 5.52 16.97
N MET A 41 13.05 4.91 17.86
CA MET A 41 12.90 4.93 19.31
C MET A 41 12.99 6.33 19.87
N ARG A 42 13.98 7.13 19.46
CA ARG A 42 14.07 8.52 19.89
C ARG A 42 12.88 9.36 19.42
N SER A 43 12.32 9.05 18.25
CA SER A 43 11.09 9.68 17.76
C SER A 43 9.87 9.22 18.54
N LEU A 44 9.82 7.96 18.95
CA LEU A 44 8.72 7.37 19.72
C LEU A 44 8.74 7.84 21.17
N GLU A 45 9.89 7.82 21.84
CA GLU A 45 10.10 8.42 23.17
C GLU A 45 9.79 9.90 23.18
N LYS A 46 10.20 10.64 22.14
CA LYS A 46 9.80 12.04 21.98
C LYS A 46 8.28 12.18 21.84
N THR A 47 7.65 11.35 21.01
CA THR A 47 6.19 11.40 20.81
C THR A 47 5.44 11.03 22.09
N VAL A 48 5.89 10.01 22.81
CA VAL A 48 5.31 9.52 24.07
C VAL A 48 5.55 10.53 25.19
N SER A 49 6.74 11.11 25.30
CA SER A 49 7.03 12.17 26.28
C SER A 49 6.28 13.48 26.00
N GLU A 50 5.98 13.79 24.74
CA GLU A 50 5.12 14.92 24.34
C GLU A 50 3.61 14.59 24.43
N MET A 51 3.25 13.33 24.67
CA MET A 51 1.86 12.87 24.74
C MET A 51 1.39 12.83 26.18
N THR A 52 0.92 13.97 26.66
CA THR A 52 0.37 14.09 28.02
C THR A 52 -0.99 13.42 28.15
N ILE A 53 -1.38 13.06 29.37
CA ILE A 53 -2.70 12.49 29.69
C ILE A 53 -3.82 13.45 29.23
N GLU A 54 -3.63 14.76 29.37
CA GLU A 54 -4.57 15.79 28.93
C GLU A 54 -4.70 15.80 27.41
N ARG A 55 -3.59 15.65 26.69
CA ARG A 55 -3.61 15.53 25.23
C ARG A 55 -4.35 14.26 24.80
N PHE A 56 -4.15 13.14 25.51
CA PHE A 56 -4.84 11.89 25.24
C PHE A 56 -6.36 12.02 25.46
N HIS A 57 -6.79 12.59 26.59
CA HIS A 57 -8.20 12.90 26.85
C HIS A 57 -8.77 13.88 25.83
N SER A 58 -8.02 14.90 25.43
CA SER A 58 -8.43 15.85 24.39
C SER A 58 -8.64 15.14 23.05
N LEU A 59 -7.74 14.24 22.64
CA LEU A 59 -7.90 13.45 21.42
C LEU A 59 -9.09 12.50 21.49
N LEU A 60 -9.26 11.78 22.60
CA LEU A 60 -10.38 10.86 22.80
C LEU A 60 -11.73 11.57 22.91
N SER A 61 -11.77 12.77 23.50
CA SER A 61 -13.01 13.56 23.62
C SER A 61 -13.55 14.03 22.27
N ARG A 62 -12.75 13.96 21.20
CA ARG A 62 -13.18 14.24 19.83
C ARG A 62 -13.89 13.08 19.14
N GLY A 63 -14.12 11.95 19.84
CA GLY A 63 -14.75 10.76 19.28
C GLY A 63 -16.10 11.03 18.59
N MET A 64 -16.94 11.89 19.18
CA MET A 64 -18.23 12.28 18.57
C MET A 64 -18.04 13.04 17.25
N ALA A 65 -17.15 14.04 17.23
CA ALA A 65 -16.86 14.81 16.03
C ALA A 65 -16.25 13.95 14.93
N LEU A 66 -15.39 13.00 15.30
CA LEU A 66 -14.83 12.01 14.37
C LEU A 66 -15.94 11.12 13.81
N SER A 67 -16.82 10.58 14.66
CA SER A 67 -17.96 9.75 14.22
C SER A 67 -18.85 10.47 13.21
N GLN A 68 -19.13 11.76 13.44
CA GLN A 68 -19.92 12.59 12.51
C GLN A 68 -19.19 12.80 11.17
N ALA A 69 -17.88 13.03 11.21
CA ALA A 69 -17.07 13.16 9.98
C ALA A 69 -17.05 11.85 9.18
N LEU A 70 -16.85 10.71 9.86
CA LEU A 70 -16.88 9.38 9.26
C LEU A 70 -18.22 9.11 8.58
N GLU A 71 -19.32 9.33 9.30
CA GLU A 71 -20.68 9.14 8.77
C GLU A 71 -20.95 10.03 7.56
N LYS A 72 -20.53 11.30 7.62
CA LYS A 72 -20.64 12.24 6.49
C LYS A 72 -19.87 11.75 5.26
N TRP A 73 -18.62 11.33 5.42
CA TRP A 73 -17.79 10.87 4.30
C TRP A 73 -18.33 9.56 3.73
N GLN A 74 -18.70 8.61 4.58
CA GLN A 74 -19.27 7.34 4.15
C GLN A 74 -20.60 7.53 3.41
N SER A 75 -21.45 8.45 3.88
CA SER A 75 -22.70 8.82 3.19
C SER A 75 -22.47 9.48 1.83
N ALA A 76 -21.31 10.11 1.63
CA ALA A 76 -20.88 10.65 0.34
C ALA A 76 -20.17 9.62 -0.56
N GLY A 77 -20.11 8.35 -0.14
CA GLY A 77 -19.43 7.27 -0.88
C GLY A 77 -17.90 7.33 -0.79
N ILE A 78 -17.37 8.00 0.24
CA ILE A 78 -15.92 7.98 0.55
C ILE A 78 -15.67 6.90 1.60
N TRP A 79 -14.85 5.93 1.22
CA TRP A 79 -14.32 4.94 2.13
C TRP A 79 -12.97 5.36 2.68
N ILE A 80 -12.58 4.72 3.78
CA ILE A 80 -11.40 5.05 4.57
C ILE A 80 -10.63 3.75 4.76
N LEU A 81 -9.33 3.82 4.49
CA LEU A 81 -8.45 2.67 4.49
C LEU A 81 -7.25 2.95 5.39
N SER A 82 -7.16 2.20 6.47
CA SER A 82 -6.05 2.22 7.41
C SER A 82 -4.84 1.47 6.84
N ARG A 83 -3.64 1.88 7.25
CA ARG A 83 -2.39 1.14 6.98
C ARG A 83 -2.42 -0.30 7.48
N ALA A 84 -3.28 -0.63 8.45
CA ALA A 84 -3.47 -1.99 8.94
C ALA A 84 -4.38 -2.85 8.04
N ASP A 85 -5.17 -2.23 7.15
CA ASP A 85 -6.11 -2.96 6.31
C ASP A 85 -5.42 -3.78 5.22
N LYS A 86 -6.01 -4.92 4.88
CA LYS A 86 -5.53 -5.84 3.84
C LYS A 86 -5.40 -5.16 2.48
N ASN A 87 -6.35 -4.28 2.14
CA ASN A 87 -6.42 -3.61 0.85
C ASN A 87 -5.48 -2.39 0.74
N TYR A 88 -4.75 -2.05 1.80
CA TYR A 88 -3.80 -0.92 1.74
C TYR A 88 -2.65 -1.26 0.78
N PRO A 89 -2.35 -0.42 -0.23
CA PRO A 89 -1.37 -0.74 -1.25
C PRO A 89 0.02 -1.05 -0.68
N VAL A 90 0.51 -2.27 -0.94
CA VAL A 90 1.80 -2.75 -0.44
C VAL A 90 2.94 -1.88 -0.97
N GLN A 91 2.87 -1.42 -2.22
CA GLN A 91 3.88 -0.55 -2.82
C GLN A 91 4.06 0.77 -2.06
N ILE A 92 2.96 1.37 -1.56
CA ILE A 92 3.03 2.58 -0.74
C ILE A 92 3.75 2.29 0.58
N LYS A 93 3.45 1.16 1.24
CA LYS A 93 4.14 0.75 2.48
C LYS A 93 5.63 0.50 2.22
N HIS A 94 5.96 -0.17 1.12
CA HIS A 94 7.33 -0.53 0.76
C HIS A 94 8.21 0.72 0.53
N HIS A 95 7.76 1.64 -0.35
CA HIS A 95 8.56 2.80 -0.71
C HIS A 95 8.61 3.88 0.37
N LEU A 96 7.51 4.13 1.10
CA LEU A 96 7.47 5.20 2.10
C LEU A 96 7.82 4.74 3.52
N ARG A 97 7.76 3.44 3.82
CA ARG A 97 8.02 2.88 5.16
C ARG A 97 7.22 3.60 6.24
N GLU A 98 7.90 4.26 7.18
CA GLU A 98 7.29 5.05 8.26
C GLU A 98 6.59 6.32 7.78
N LYS A 99 6.96 6.82 6.59
CA LYS A 99 6.33 8.00 5.96
C LYS A 99 5.05 7.65 5.20
N ALA A 100 4.66 6.38 5.17
CA ALA A 100 3.42 5.95 4.53
C ALA A 100 2.22 6.55 5.30
N PRO A 101 1.20 7.10 4.61
CA PRO A 101 0.02 7.63 5.28
C PRO A 101 -0.64 6.57 6.16
N ALA A 102 -0.97 6.92 7.40
CA ALA A 102 -1.70 6.03 8.29
C ALA A 102 -3.11 5.73 7.76
N ILE A 103 -3.70 6.67 7.03
CA ILE A 103 -5.03 6.58 6.45
C ILE A 103 -4.97 7.05 4.99
N LEU A 104 -5.66 6.32 4.12
CA LEU A 104 -6.00 6.72 2.76
C LEU A 104 -7.51 6.87 2.65
N PHE A 105 -7.94 7.83 1.86
CA PHE A 105 -9.35 8.07 1.55
C PHE A 105 -9.59 7.77 0.09
N GLY A 106 -10.71 7.12 -0.24
CA GLY A 106 -11.04 6.84 -1.63
C GLY A 106 -12.52 6.83 -1.91
N THR A 107 -12.87 6.96 -3.19
CA THR A 107 -14.24 6.78 -3.68
C THR A 107 -14.21 6.04 -5.02
N GLY A 108 -15.22 5.22 -5.27
CA GLY A 108 -15.24 4.28 -6.39
C GLY A 108 -14.70 2.90 -6.02
N ASN A 109 -14.30 2.13 -7.03
CA ASN A 109 -13.98 0.71 -6.87
C ASN A 109 -12.57 0.50 -6.28
N ILE A 110 -12.51 0.06 -5.02
CA ILE A 110 -11.24 -0.21 -4.33
C ILE A 110 -10.44 -1.35 -4.96
N GLU A 111 -11.09 -2.30 -5.62
CA GLU A 111 -10.43 -3.44 -6.24
C GLU A 111 -9.47 -3.02 -7.37
N LEU A 112 -9.65 -1.81 -7.93
CA LEU A 112 -8.74 -1.25 -8.93
C LEU A 112 -7.29 -1.15 -8.43
N LEU A 113 -7.06 -1.08 -7.11
CA LEU A 113 -5.72 -1.09 -6.51
C LEU A 113 -4.97 -2.42 -6.71
N ASN A 114 -5.68 -3.50 -7.06
CA ASN A 114 -5.10 -4.82 -7.31
C ASN A 114 -4.71 -5.04 -8.78
N TYR A 115 -5.07 -4.12 -9.68
CA TYR A 115 -4.79 -4.24 -11.11
C TYR A 115 -3.56 -3.44 -11.51
N LYS A 116 -2.84 -3.94 -12.52
CA LYS A 116 -1.67 -3.27 -13.09
C LYS A 116 -2.06 -1.99 -13.81
N GLY A 117 -1.39 -0.89 -13.48
CA GLY A 117 -1.64 0.41 -14.09
C GLY A 117 -0.40 1.04 -14.72
N ILE A 118 -0.61 1.88 -15.73
CA ILE A 118 0.43 2.74 -16.31
C ILE A 118 0.16 4.18 -15.89
N GLY A 119 1.19 4.81 -15.34
CA GLY A 119 1.15 6.17 -14.90
C GLY A 119 1.26 7.14 -16.07
N PHE A 120 0.42 8.18 -16.07
CA PHE A 120 0.55 9.29 -17.01
C PHE A 120 0.69 10.60 -16.25
N VAL A 121 1.72 11.37 -16.60
CA VAL A 121 1.99 12.69 -16.02
C VAL A 121 2.31 13.69 -17.13
N GLY A 122 1.87 14.93 -16.98
CA GLY A 122 2.18 15.96 -17.97
C GLY A 122 1.77 17.37 -17.60
N SER A 123 2.04 18.32 -18.48
CA SER A 123 1.70 19.73 -18.28
C SER A 123 0.18 19.93 -18.23
N ARG A 124 -0.24 20.96 -17.47
CA ARG A 124 -1.62 21.44 -17.46
C ARG A 124 -1.96 22.26 -18.71
N ASP A 125 -0.92 22.79 -19.36
CA ASP A 125 -0.98 23.61 -20.56
C ASP A 125 -0.52 22.79 -21.78
N CYS A 126 -1.11 21.60 -21.95
CA CYS A 126 -0.83 20.72 -23.07
C CYS A 126 -1.60 21.17 -24.34
N GLY A 127 -0.96 21.05 -25.51
CA GLY A 127 -1.55 21.40 -26.80
C GLY A 127 -2.15 20.20 -27.55
N PRO A 128 -2.70 20.41 -28.75
CA PRO A 128 -3.34 19.35 -29.54
C PRO A 128 -2.43 18.15 -29.87
N SER A 129 -1.12 18.39 -30.06
CA SER A 129 -0.17 17.32 -30.31
C SER A 129 0.15 16.50 -29.05
N ASP A 130 0.24 17.15 -27.88
CA ASP A 130 0.39 16.49 -26.59
C ASP A 130 -0.85 15.63 -26.26
N GLU A 131 -2.04 16.14 -26.55
CA GLU A 131 -3.30 15.42 -26.39
C GLU A 131 -3.35 14.19 -27.30
N SER A 132 -3.02 14.35 -28.59
CA SER A 132 -2.97 13.25 -29.55
C SER A 132 -1.97 12.16 -29.13
N ALA A 133 -0.79 12.57 -28.65
CA ALA A 133 0.21 11.65 -28.12
C ALA A 133 -0.31 10.90 -26.88
N THR A 134 -0.92 11.62 -25.93
CA THR A 134 -1.52 11.04 -24.72
C THR A 134 -2.55 9.98 -25.09
N ILE A 135 -3.44 10.30 -26.03
CA ILE A 135 -4.50 9.40 -26.50
C ILE A 135 -3.90 8.13 -27.10
N ALA A 136 -2.90 8.25 -27.97
CA ALA A 136 -2.25 7.11 -28.61
C ALA A 136 -1.61 6.15 -27.59
N TYR A 137 -0.88 6.70 -26.60
CA TYR A 137 -0.30 5.87 -25.54
C TYR A 137 -1.35 5.16 -24.68
N VAL A 138 -2.45 5.85 -24.35
CA VAL A 138 -3.52 5.26 -23.53
C VAL A 138 -4.28 4.18 -24.29
N GLU A 139 -4.53 4.37 -25.58
CA GLU A 139 -5.11 3.33 -26.42
C GLU A 139 -4.21 2.09 -26.48
N ASP A 140 -2.90 2.29 -26.63
CA ASP A 140 -1.96 1.17 -26.63
C ASP A 140 -2.00 0.36 -25.33
N ILE A 141 -1.87 1.01 -24.18
CA ILE A 141 -1.84 0.30 -22.89
C ILE A 141 -3.19 -0.32 -22.53
N ASN A 142 -4.31 0.30 -22.92
CA ASN A 142 -5.64 -0.27 -22.72
C ASN A 142 -5.86 -1.53 -23.56
N ARG A 143 -5.37 -1.58 -24.81
CA ARG A 143 -5.43 -2.81 -25.63
C ARG A 143 -4.72 -3.99 -24.97
N HIS A 144 -3.72 -3.72 -24.13
CA HIS A 144 -2.95 -4.72 -23.38
C HIS A 144 -3.48 -4.94 -21.95
N GLY A 145 -4.68 -4.45 -21.63
CA GLY A 145 -5.34 -4.69 -20.35
C GLY A 145 -4.86 -3.83 -19.18
N PHE A 146 -4.03 -2.81 -19.42
CA PHE A 146 -3.62 -1.88 -18.38
C PHE A 146 -4.65 -0.78 -18.17
N GLN A 147 -4.82 -0.39 -16.91
CA GLN A 147 -5.56 0.81 -16.52
C GLN A 147 -4.63 2.03 -16.46
N VAL A 148 -5.22 3.23 -16.50
CA VAL A 148 -4.46 4.49 -16.30
C VAL A 148 -4.36 4.83 -14.82
N VAL A 149 -3.18 5.28 -14.37
CA VAL A 149 -2.98 5.91 -13.05
C VAL A 149 -2.51 7.34 -13.26
N SER A 150 -3.18 8.33 -12.66
CA SER A 150 -2.81 9.72 -12.94
C SER A 150 -3.26 10.74 -11.88
N GLY A 151 -3.05 12.01 -12.23
CA GLY A 151 -3.31 13.25 -11.55
C GLY A 151 -4.73 13.61 -11.17
N ALA A 152 -5.67 13.25 -12.04
CA ALA A 152 -6.94 13.97 -12.25
C ALA A 152 -6.78 15.51 -12.36
N ALA A 153 -5.59 16.01 -12.69
CA ALA A 153 -5.37 17.44 -12.93
C ALA A 153 -5.77 17.78 -14.37
N LYS A 154 -6.08 19.05 -14.62
CA LYS A 154 -6.27 19.57 -15.98
C LYS A 154 -5.04 19.25 -16.84
N GLY A 155 -5.25 18.89 -18.10
CA GLY A 155 -4.22 18.63 -19.09
C GLY A 155 -4.05 17.13 -19.32
N VAL A 156 -2.79 16.69 -19.49
CA VAL A 156 -2.43 15.29 -19.76
C VAL A 156 -3.13 14.32 -18.80
N ASP A 157 -3.15 14.64 -17.51
CA ASP A 157 -3.70 13.74 -16.50
C ASP A 157 -5.20 13.46 -16.71
N SER A 158 -6.00 14.51 -16.89
CA SER A 158 -7.44 14.38 -17.19
C SER A 158 -7.69 13.73 -18.56
N ILE A 159 -6.88 14.05 -19.57
CA ILE A 159 -7.00 13.47 -20.93
C ILE A 159 -6.76 11.96 -20.87
N ALA A 160 -5.69 11.54 -20.19
CA ALA A 160 -5.33 10.14 -20.07
C ALA A 160 -6.43 9.34 -19.33
N MET A 161 -6.91 9.87 -18.20
CA MET A 161 -7.98 9.24 -17.44
C MET A 161 -9.28 9.15 -18.25
N HIS A 162 -9.72 10.24 -18.87
CA HIS A 162 -10.94 10.23 -19.68
C HIS A 162 -10.83 9.30 -20.88
N ARG A 163 -9.68 9.26 -21.56
CA ARG A 163 -9.49 8.34 -22.68
C ARG A 163 -9.62 6.89 -22.22
N SER A 164 -8.97 6.52 -21.11
CA SER A 164 -9.04 5.16 -20.56
C SER A 164 -10.47 4.75 -20.25
N LEU A 165 -11.21 5.63 -19.55
CA LEU A 165 -12.60 5.40 -19.19
C LEU A 165 -13.52 5.32 -20.42
N SER A 166 -13.31 6.17 -21.42
CA SER A 166 -14.08 6.15 -22.67
C SER A 166 -13.82 4.91 -23.52
N ASN A 167 -12.66 4.29 -23.37
CA ASN A 167 -12.31 3.03 -24.04
C ASN A 167 -12.95 1.81 -23.36
N GLY A 168 -13.67 1.99 -22.24
CA GLY A 168 -14.22 0.91 -21.43
C GLY A 168 -13.26 0.37 -20.36
N SER A 169 -12.01 0.84 -20.35
CA SER A 169 -11.01 0.48 -19.35
C SER A 169 -11.15 1.29 -18.05
N SER A 170 -10.41 0.89 -17.02
CA SER A 170 -10.43 1.55 -15.72
C SER A 170 -9.43 2.70 -15.60
N ALA A 171 -9.60 3.54 -14.58
CA ALA A 171 -8.61 4.55 -14.21
C ALA A 171 -8.53 4.76 -12.69
N ILE A 172 -7.34 5.11 -12.19
CA ILE A 172 -7.09 5.57 -10.84
C ILE A 172 -6.62 7.03 -10.89
N GLY A 173 -7.40 7.93 -10.27
CA GLY A 173 -7.01 9.32 -10.06
C GLY A 173 -6.54 9.54 -8.64
N ILE A 174 -5.26 9.86 -8.44
CA ILE A 174 -4.78 10.27 -7.12
C ILE A 174 -5.07 11.78 -6.97
N LEU A 175 -5.58 12.26 -5.83
CA LEU A 175 -5.99 13.65 -5.66
C LEU A 175 -5.12 14.39 -4.65
N GLY A 176 -4.81 15.64 -4.96
CA GLY A 176 -4.23 16.61 -4.02
C GLY A 176 -5.21 17.70 -3.56
N ASP A 177 -6.43 17.71 -4.09
CA ASP A 177 -7.54 18.61 -3.72
C ASP A 177 -8.65 17.79 -3.02
N SER A 178 -9.75 18.44 -2.65
CA SER A 178 -10.87 17.83 -1.93
C SER A 178 -11.49 16.65 -2.68
N LEU A 179 -11.30 15.45 -2.14
CA LEU A 179 -11.96 14.22 -2.56
C LEU A 179 -13.49 14.32 -2.40
N PHE A 180 -13.96 15.01 -1.36
CA PHE A 180 -15.38 15.25 -1.11
C PHE A 180 -16.07 16.06 -2.21
N LYS A 181 -15.35 17.00 -2.85
CA LYS A 181 -15.88 17.70 -4.02
C LYS A 181 -15.83 16.81 -5.26
N ALA A 182 -14.75 16.06 -5.43
CA ALA A 182 -14.55 15.21 -6.60
C ALA A 182 -15.56 14.06 -6.70
N CYS A 183 -16.00 13.47 -5.57
CA CYS A 183 -17.02 12.40 -5.58
C CYS A 183 -18.38 12.89 -6.10
N GLY A 184 -18.70 14.17 -5.88
CA GLY A 184 -19.91 14.82 -6.36
C GLY A 184 -19.83 15.37 -7.78
N ASP A 185 -18.65 15.38 -8.40
CA ASP A 185 -18.42 15.99 -9.71
C ASP A 185 -19.07 15.17 -10.83
N SER A 186 -19.85 15.83 -11.69
CA SER A 186 -20.52 15.20 -12.83
C SER A 186 -19.55 14.55 -13.80
N GLN A 187 -18.31 15.03 -13.89
CA GLN A 187 -17.31 14.46 -14.81
C GLN A 187 -16.90 13.02 -14.43
N TRP A 188 -16.98 12.68 -13.13
CA TRP A 188 -16.55 11.38 -12.59
C TRP A 188 -17.71 10.47 -12.18
N ARG A 189 -18.87 11.05 -11.89
CA ARG A 189 -20.01 10.35 -11.26
C ARG A 189 -20.41 9.04 -11.95
N ASN A 190 -20.52 9.05 -13.27
CA ASN A 190 -20.93 7.85 -14.02
C ASN A 190 -19.88 6.75 -13.92
N TYR A 191 -18.60 7.10 -14.03
CA TYR A 191 -17.49 6.15 -13.94
C TYR A 191 -17.31 5.60 -12.53
N LEU A 192 -17.47 6.43 -11.49
CA LEU A 192 -17.50 5.98 -10.09
C LEU A 192 -18.63 4.97 -9.87
N LYS A 193 -19.83 5.25 -10.37
CA LYS A 193 -20.99 4.37 -10.24
C LYS A 193 -20.83 3.05 -11.00
N SER A 194 -20.22 3.09 -12.18
CA SER A 194 -19.97 1.89 -12.99
C SER A 194 -18.84 1.00 -12.46
N GLY A 195 -18.05 1.48 -11.49
CA GLY A 195 -16.90 0.76 -10.95
C GLY A 195 -15.62 0.84 -11.79
N GLN A 196 -15.61 1.64 -12.87
CA GLN A 196 -14.44 1.85 -13.74
C GLN A 196 -13.43 2.86 -13.17
N LEU A 197 -13.83 3.69 -12.20
CA LEU A 197 -12.98 4.74 -11.63
C LEU A 197 -12.76 4.54 -10.13
N LEU A 198 -11.52 4.80 -9.72
CA LEU A 198 -11.12 5.00 -8.34
C LEU A 198 -10.48 6.38 -8.20
N LEU A 199 -10.96 7.20 -7.28
CA LEU A 199 -10.27 8.41 -6.83
C LEU A 199 -9.70 8.18 -5.43
N LEU A 200 -8.40 8.43 -5.24
CA LEU A 200 -7.65 8.15 -4.00
C LEU A 200 -6.94 9.41 -3.50
N SER A 201 -6.95 9.68 -2.19
CA SER A 201 -6.25 10.80 -1.57
C SER A 201 -5.57 10.37 -0.27
N PRO A 202 -4.30 10.76 -0.05
CA PRO A 202 -3.64 10.63 1.26
C PRO A 202 -3.94 11.81 2.20
N PHE A 203 -4.71 12.80 1.75
CA PHE A 203 -5.04 14.00 2.51
C PHE A 203 -6.51 13.98 2.94
N ASP A 204 -6.83 14.82 3.93
CA ASP A 204 -8.19 15.06 4.41
C ASP A 204 -9.19 15.23 3.23
N PRO A 205 -10.32 14.50 3.21
CA PRO A 205 -11.29 14.55 2.10
C PRO A 205 -11.83 15.95 1.80
N GLU A 206 -11.81 16.85 2.79
CA GLU A 206 -12.31 18.22 2.71
C GLU A 206 -11.18 19.25 2.62
N ALA A 207 -9.93 18.83 2.42
CA ALA A 207 -8.78 19.72 2.30
C ALA A 207 -9.02 20.80 1.22
N SER A 208 -9.08 22.06 1.66
CA SER A 208 -9.22 23.24 0.79
C SER A 208 -7.95 24.09 0.71
N PHE A 209 -7.06 23.94 1.69
CA PHE A 209 -5.80 24.68 1.85
C PHE A 209 -4.61 23.84 1.40
N GLY A 210 -3.55 24.49 0.89
CA GLY A 210 -2.31 23.80 0.52
C GLY A 210 -2.36 23.00 -0.78
N ARG A 211 -3.39 23.18 -1.63
CA ARG A 211 -3.61 22.39 -2.86
C ARG A 211 -2.38 22.24 -3.76
N GLY A 212 -1.58 23.30 -3.93
CA GLY A 212 -0.34 23.25 -4.71
C GLY A 212 0.72 22.33 -4.08
N GLN A 213 0.90 22.42 -2.76
CA GLN A 213 1.83 21.57 -2.01
C GLN A 213 1.35 20.12 -1.98
N ASN A 214 0.06 19.91 -1.76
CA ASN A 214 -0.56 18.58 -1.79
C ASN A 214 -0.42 17.96 -3.18
N ALA A 215 -0.64 18.72 -4.25
CA ALA A 215 -0.45 18.24 -5.62
C ALA A 215 0.99 17.74 -5.83
N MET A 216 2.00 18.49 -5.39
CA MET A 216 3.40 18.06 -5.48
C MET A 216 3.68 16.81 -4.62
N GLN A 217 3.26 16.81 -3.35
CA GLN A 217 3.49 15.69 -2.43
C GLN A 217 2.80 14.39 -2.87
N ARG A 218 1.77 14.50 -3.68
CA ARG A 218 0.95 13.39 -4.12
C ARG A 218 1.50 12.67 -5.34
N ASN A 219 2.31 13.33 -6.17
CA ASN A 219 2.81 12.75 -7.41
C ASN A 219 3.49 11.39 -7.19
N LYS A 220 4.23 11.20 -6.10
CA LYS A 220 4.86 9.91 -5.72
C LYS A 220 3.90 8.71 -5.72
N TYR A 221 2.64 8.89 -5.34
CA TYR A 221 1.65 7.80 -5.34
C TYR A 221 1.24 7.35 -6.75
N ILE A 222 1.36 8.22 -7.76
CA ILE A 222 1.18 7.81 -9.16
C ILE A 222 2.26 6.77 -9.50
N TYR A 223 3.52 7.06 -9.17
CA TYR A 223 4.64 6.15 -9.42
C TYR A 223 4.51 4.84 -8.63
N PHE A 224 4.15 4.90 -7.35
CA PHE A 224 4.01 3.69 -6.52
C PHE A 224 2.90 2.75 -6.98
N LEU A 225 1.87 3.27 -7.65
CA LEU A 225 0.73 2.49 -8.13
C LEU A 225 0.84 2.15 -9.62
N SER A 226 2.00 2.41 -10.25
CA SER A 226 2.22 2.17 -11.67
C SER A 226 3.34 1.16 -11.91
N GLU A 227 3.18 0.34 -12.94
CA GLU A 227 4.23 -0.55 -13.45
C GLU A 227 5.28 0.22 -14.27
N ALA A 228 4.85 1.32 -14.91
CA ALA A 228 5.69 2.28 -15.59
C ALA A 228 4.98 3.64 -15.63
N VAL A 229 5.73 4.74 -15.76
CA VAL A 229 5.15 6.09 -15.92
C VAL A 229 5.62 6.75 -17.20
N VAL A 230 4.68 7.28 -17.98
CA VAL A 230 4.92 8.08 -19.18
C VAL A 230 4.77 9.57 -18.84
N ALA A 231 5.87 10.31 -18.96
CA ALA A 231 5.83 11.77 -18.96
C ALA A 231 5.60 12.28 -20.39
N VAL A 232 4.40 12.80 -20.66
CA VAL A 232 4.02 13.19 -22.03
C VAL A 232 4.65 14.52 -22.41
N CYS A 233 4.43 15.56 -21.62
CA CYS A 233 5.01 16.87 -21.85
C CYS A 233 5.26 17.59 -20.53
N SER A 234 6.33 18.36 -20.45
CA SER A 234 6.68 19.13 -19.26
C SER A 234 7.49 20.35 -19.63
N GLY A 235 7.29 21.46 -18.89
CA GLY A 235 8.27 22.53 -18.83
C GLY A 235 9.52 22.13 -18.03
N ILE A 236 10.54 22.97 -18.06
CA ILE A 236 11.80 22.82 -17.28
C ILE A 236 11.55 23.01 -15.77
N GLU A 237 10.44 23.63 -15.41
CA GLU A 237 9.98 23.77 -14.02
C GLU A 237 8.54 23.27 -13.89
N GLY A 238 8.16 22.79 -12.71
CA GLY A 238 6.78 22.39 -12.40
C GLY A 238 6.65 21.02 -11.74
N GLY A 239 5.40 20.62 -11.50
CA GLY A 239 5.08 19.37 -10.78
C GLY A 239 5.53 18.12 -11.51
N THR A 240 5.33 18.07 -12.84
CA THR A 240 5.71 16.92 -13.68
C THR A 240 7.22 16.73 -13.70
N PHE A 241 7.98 17.76 -14.06
CA PHE A 241 9.44 17.73 -14.06
C PHE A 241 10.02 17.30 -12.70
N ASN A 242 9.51 17.88 -11.60
CA ASN A 242 9.96 17.53 -10.26
C ASN A 242 9.59 16.09 -9.88
N GLY A 243 8.40 15.62 -10.23
CA GLY A 243 7.98 14.24 -9.98
C GLY A 243 8.84 13.23 -10.74
N VAL A 244 9.14 13.50 -12.01
CA VAL A 244 10.03 12.64 -12.82
C VAL A 244 11.43 12.63 -12.22
N LYS A 245 11.96 13.79 -11.86
CA LYS A 245 13.26 13.90 -11.18
C LYS A 245 13.31 13.09 -9.90
N GLU A 246 12.28 13.17 -9.06
CA GLU A 246 12.18 12.41 -7.81
C GLU A 246 12.17 10.89 -8.09
N ASN A 247 11.37 10.45 -9.08
CA ASN A 247 11.32 9.05 -9.49
C ASN A 247 12.68 8.54 -10.01
N LEU A 248 13.37 9.30 -10.85
CA LEU A 248 14.69 8.93 -11.39
C LEU A 248 15.78 8.88 -10.31
N VAL A 249 15.70 9.77 -9.32
CA VAL A 249 16.61 9.78 -8.16
C VAL A 249 16.34 8.62 -7.23
N ALA A 250 15.08 8.28 -6.98
CA ALA A 250 14.71 7.24 -6.02
C ALA A 250 14.53 5.84 -6.65
N ASN A 251 14.48 5.77 -7.98
CA ASN A 251 14.21 4.57 -8.78
C ASN A 251 12.94 3.82 -8.30
N TRP A 252 11.82 4.52 -8.22
CA TRP A 252 10.57 3.90 -7.77
C TRP A 252 9.91 3.05 -8.86
N CYS A 253 9.89 3.56 -10.08
CA CYS A 253 9.15 2.97 -11.18
C CYS A 253 9.86 3.29 -12.51
N PRO A 254 9.88 2.37 -13.50
CA PRO A 254 10.38 2.66 -14.85
C PRO A 254 9.79 3.95 -15.45
N GLN A 255 10.68 4.84 -15.89
CA GLN A 255 10.30 6.15 -16.45
C GLN A 255 10.43 6.16 -17.97
N TYR A 256 9.34 6.51 -18.65
CA TYR A 256 9.29 6.80 -20.07
C TYR A 256 9.06 8.29 -20.31
N ILE A 257 9.77 8.84 -21.30
CA ILE A 257 9.66 10.24 -21.73
C ILE A 257 9.19 10.24 -23.17
N SER A 258 8.05 10.88 -23.40
CA SER A 258 7.48 10.99 -24.73
C SER A 258 8.34 11.89 -25.62
N SER A 259 8.57 11.43 -26.85
CA SER A 259 9.14 12.20 -27.95
C SER A 259 8.11 12.26 -29.07
N HIS A 260 7.60 13.45 -29.33
CA HIS A 260 6.63 13.73 -30.38
C HIS A 260 6.75 15.19 -30.82
N ASN A 261 6.04 15.60 -31.87
CA ASN A 261 6.12 16.98 -32.34
C ASN A 261 5.28 17.91 -31.45
N SER A 262 5.89 18.51 -30.43
CA SER A 262 5.23 19.45 -29.52
C SER A 262 6.15 20.58 -29.09
N PRO A 263 5.65 21.82 -28.97
CA PRO A 263 6.44 22.94 -28.42
C PRO A 263 6.66 22.84 -26.90
N ASN A 264 5.98 21.91 -26.21
CA ASN A 264 5.97 21.80 -24.75
C ASN A 264 6.93 20.73 -24.21
N LEU A 265 8.02 20.43 -24.93
CA LEU A 265 8.96 19.34 -24.60
C LEU A 265 10.29 19.79 -24.01
N ALA A 266 10.46 21.08 -23.73
CA ALA A 266 11.71 21.60 -23.15
C ALA A 266 12.12 20.86 -21.86
N GLY A 267 11.16 20.50 -21.00
CA GLY A 267 11.42 19.69 -19.81
C GLY A 267 11.74 18.23 -20.13
N ASN A 268 11.12 17.65 -21.16
CA ASN A 268 11.42 16.28 -21.61
C ASN A 268 12.86 16.19 -22.11
N GLU A 269 13.31 17.16 -22.91
CA GLU A 269 14.70 17.25 -23.39
C GLU A 269 15.69 17.40 -22.23
N GLU A 270 15.38 18.29 -21.26
CA GLU A 270 16.20 18.48 -20.06
C GLU A 270 16.32 17.19 -19.22
N ILE A 271 15.22 16.42 -19.08
CA ILE A 271 15.22 15.13 -18.38
C ILE A 271 16.10 14.11 -19.12
N LEU A 272 15.93 13.98 -20.44
CA LEU A 272 16.69 13.03 -21.26
C LEU A 272 18.19 13.35 -21.29
N ASN A 273 18.55 14.64 -21.17
CA ASN A 273 19.93 15.09 -21.08
C ASN A 273 20.53 14.95 -19.66
N GLY A 274 19.77 14.40 -18.69
CA GLY A 274 20.26 14.16 -17.34
C GLY A 274 20.30 15.39 -16.44
N PHE A 275 19.41 16.36 -16.66
CA PHE A 275 19.28 17.60 -15.88
C PHE A 275 20.55 18.50 -15.90
N PRO A 276 21.11 18.84 -17.07
CA PRO A 276 22.34 19.64 -17.17
C PRO A 276 22.24 21.02 -16.51
N ASN A 277 21.05 21.61 -16.44
CA ASN A 277 20.81 22.93 -15.88
C ASN A 277 20.42 22.90 -14.38
N SER A 278 20.40 21.70 -13.76
CA SER A 278 20.13 21.58 -12.33
C SER A 278 21.27 22.19 -11.51
N LYS A 279 20.95 23.15 -10.64
CA LYS A 279 21.89 23.83 -9.73
C LYS A 279 22.66 22.87 -8.81
N THR A 280 22.10 21.69 -8.57
CA THR A 280 22.71 20.63 -7.75
C THR A 280 22.96 19.41 -8.64
N LYS A 281 24.16 18.82 -8.55
CA LYS A 281 24.44 17.53 -9.20
C LYS A 281 23.46 16.49 -8.67
N VAL A 282 22.60 16.00 -9.56
CA VAL A 282 21.60 14.99 -9.24
C VAL A 282 22.22 13.62 -9.48
N LYS A 283 22.40 12.83 -8.43
CA LYS A 283 22.76 11.42 -8.60
C LYS A 283 21.49 10.67 -8.99
N ILE A 284 21.36 10.39 -10.28
CA ILE A 284 20.24 9.63 -10.83
C ILE A 284 20.52 8.13 -10.63
N LEU A 285 19.54 7.38 -10.14
CA LEU A 285 19.65 5.93 -9.94
C LEU A 285 19.12 5.11 -11.14
N ALA A 286 18.25 5.70 -11.95
CA ALA A 286 17.65 5.05 -13.12
C ALA A 286 17.67 5.95 -14.35
N GLN A 287 17.89 5.38 -15.53
CA GLN A 287 17.86 6.14 -16.78
C GLN A 287 16.45 6.15 -17.37
N PRO A 288 15.94 7.32 -17.82
CA PRO A 288 14.68 7.38 -18.54
C PRO A 288 14.79 6.71 -19.90
N LYS A 289 13.71 6.11 -20.38
CA LYS A 289 13.58 5.57 -21.74
C LYS A 289 12.78 6.52 -22.61
N VAL A 290 13.19 6.67 -23.87
CA VAL A 290 12.41 7.43 -24.86
C VAL A 290 11.29 6.55 -25.41
N ILE A 291 10.12 7.12 -25.64
CA ILE A 291 9.02 6.48 -26.37
C ILE A 291 8.35 7.47 -27.31
N THR A 292 7.84 7.01 -28.45
CA THR A 292 7.04 7.80 -29.39
C THR A 292 5.61 7.24 -29.47
N PRO A 293 4.61 8.03 -29.90
CA PRO A 293 3.22 7.56 -30.01
C PRO A 293 3.00 6.39 -30.98
N ALA A 294 3.99 6.09 -31.83
CA ALA A 294 3.95 4.95 -32.74
C ALA A 294 4.50 3.65 -32.11
N ASP A 295 5.23 3.76 -31.01
CA ASP A 295 5.79 2.62 -30.29
C ASP A 295 4.74 1.97 -29.38
N SER A 296 4.80 0.65 -29.23
CA SER A 296 4.02 -0.03 -28.20
C SER A 296 4.76 0.00 -26.87
N LEU A 297 4.12 0.60 -25.85
CA LEU A 297 4.69 0.65 -24.50
C LEU A 297 4.73 -0.75 -23.88
N ALA A 298 3.72 -1.58 -24.13
CA ALA A 298 3.64 -2.95 -23.63
C ALA A 298 4.83 -3.80 -24.13
N SER A 299 5.13 -3.72 -25.42
CA SER A 299 6.30 -4.38 -26.02
C SER A 299 7.62 -3.88 -25.41
N THR A 300 7.73 -2.58 -25.15
CA THR A 300 8.94 -1.98 -24.57
C THR A 300 9.16 -2.38 -23.11
N MET A 301 8.08 -2.68 -22.40
CA MET A 301 8.08 -3.24 -21.05
C MET A 301 8.33 -4.76 -21.02
N GLY A 302 8.37 -5.44 -22.17
CA GLY A 302 8.55 -6.89 -22.26
C GLY A 302 7.31 -7.69 -21.83
N ILE A 303 6.12 -7.10 -21.95
CA ILE A 303 4.86 -7.77 -21.64
C ILE A 303 4.39 -8.53 -22.89
N VAL A 304 4.34 -9.86 -22.80
CA VAL A 304 3.78 -10.72 -23.85
C VAL A 304 2.25 -10.63 -23.81
N GLU A 305 1.62 -10.52 -24.98
CA GLU A 305 0.16 -10.44 -25.15
C GLU A 305 -0.56 -11.52 -24.34
N ILE A 306 -1.51 -11.11 -23.51
CA ILE A 306 -2.54 -12.00 -22.97
C ILE A 306 -3.72 -11.86 -23.93
N GLU A 307 -4.04 -12.92 -24.68
CA GLU A 307 -5.27 -12.96 -25.48
C GLU A 307 -6.48 -12.72 -24.55
N PRO A 308 -7.42 -11.84 -24.92
CA PRO A 308 -8.61 -11.63 -24.13
C PRO A 308 -9.51 -12.87 -24.21
N GLU A 309 -9.68 -13.60 -23.10
CA GLU A 309 -10.80 -14.52 -22.95
C GLU A 309 -12.11 -13.70 -23.00
N ILE A 310 -12.74 -13.70 -24.18
CA ILE A 310 -14.10 -13.20 -24.33
C ILE A 310 -15.01 -14.15 -23.55
N ALA A 311 -15.43 -13.71 -22.37
CA ALA A 311 -16.54 -14.30 -21.65
C ALA A 311 -17.81 -14.17 -22.50
N ASN A 312 -18.14 -15.23 -23.24
CA ASN A 312 -19.43 -15.43 -23.88
C ASN A 312 -20.52 -15.56 -22.81
N VAL A 313 -21.03 -14.43 -22.33
CA VAL A 313 -22.38 -14.36 -21.77
C VAL A 313 -23.27 -13.85 -22.90
N ALA A 314 -23.63 -14.75 -23.81
CA ALA A 314 -24.74 -14.53 -24.72
C ALA A 314 -26.03 -14.60 -23.89
N SER A 315 -26.51 -13.43 -23.47
CA SER A 315 -27.90 -13.21 -23.08
C SER A 315 -28.78 -13.38 -24.31
N SER A 316 -29.37 -14.56 -24.46
CA SER A 316 -30.50 -14.78 -25.36
C SER A 316 -31.76 -14.20 -24.72
N VAL A 317 -31.97 -12.90 -24.92
CA VAL A 317 -33.28 -12.27 -24.84
C VAL A 317 -33.52 -11.57 -26.17
N GLU A 318 -33.91 -12.36 -27.17
CA GLU A 318 -34.53 -11.82 -28.38
C GLU A 318 -36.04 -11.70 -28.12
N CYS A 319 -36.47 -10.46 -27.88
CA CYS A 319 -37.85 -10.04 -28.05
C CYS A 319 -38.02 -9.63 -29.52
N GLU A 320 -38.56 -10.50 -30.36
CA GLU A 320 -39.24 -10.05 -31.57
C GLU A 320 -40.63 -10.65 -31.70
N SER A 321 -41.56 -9.71 -31.86
CA SER A 321 -42.97 -9.85 -32.15
C SER A 321 -43.23 -10.52 -33.48
N ASN A 322 -44.12 -11.53 -33.51
CA ASN A 322 -45.19 -11.63 -34.52
C ASN A 322 -46.22 -12.72 -34.16
N THR A 323 -47.45 -12.29 -33.94
CA THR A 323 -48.70 -13.09 -34.04
C THR A 323 -49.28 -12.79 -35.43
N LYS A 324 -49.96 -13.66 -36.21
CA LYS A 324 -50.87 -14.82 -36.05
C LYS A 324 -51.19 -15.29 -37.52
N PRO A 325 -52.14 -16.21 -37.83
CA PRO A 325 -52.62 -17.44 -37.16
C PRO A 325 -52.81 -18.63 -38.16
N SER A 326 -53.13 -19.84 -37.63
CA SER A 326 -54.24 -20.75 -38.03
C SER A 326 -53.90 -22.23 -37.70
N PRO A 327 -54.86 -23.19 -37.74
CA PRO A 327 -55.76 -23.53 -36.63
C PRO A 327 -55.74 -25.04 -36.30
N HIS A 328 -56.72 -25.49 -35.50
CA HIS A 328 -57.08 -26.86 -35.11
C HIS A 328 -56.57 -27.27 -33.72
N ASP A 329 -57.48 -27.23 -32.74
CA ASP A 329 -58.30 -28.37 -32.27
C ASP A 329 -57.55 -29.08 -31.15
N SER A 330 -58.10 -29.53 -30.04
CA SER A 330 -59.42 -29.49 -29.42
C SER A 330 -59.21 -30.19 -28.07
N SER A 331 -60.00 -29.85 -27.05
CA SER A 331 -60.17 -30.61 -25.79
C SER A 331 -58.93 -30.75 -24.88
N GLY A 332 -59.00 -30.72 -23.56
CA GLY A 332 -60.11 -30.73 -22.62
C GLY A 332 -59.53 -31.08 -21.25
N SER A 333 -60.06 -30.39 -20.22
CA SER A 333 -60.13 -30.75 -18.80
C SER A 333 -58.83 -31.13 -18.05
N SER A 334 -58.39 -30.36 -17.05
CA SER A 334 -58.92 -30.32 -15.66
C SER A 334 -58.27 -31.36 -14.74
N ILE A 335 -57.82 -30.86 -13.58
CA ILE A 335 -57.74 -31.55 -12.26
C ILE A 335 -56.59 -32.58 -12.14
N GLU A 336 -55.92 -32.80 -11.02
CA GLU A 336 -55.56 -32.13 -9.77
C GLU A 336 -54.55 -33.11 -9.12
N ASN A 337 -53.79 -32.58 -8.16
CA ASN A 337 -53.35 -33.27 -6.94
C ASN A 337 -52.21 -34.31 -6.96
N VAL A 338 -51.15 -33.91 -6.24
CA VAL A 338 -50.59 -34.57 -5.05
C VAL A 338 -50.23 -36.06 -5.21
N THR A 339 -48.94 -36.41 -5.16
CA THR A 339 -48.41 -37.19 -4.03
C THR A 339 -46.88 -37.13 -3.95
N GLN A 340 -46.45 -36.92 -2.72
CA GLN A 340 -45.14 -37.16 -2.13
C GLN A 340 -44.88 -38.67 -2.05
N CYS A 341 -43.65 -39.14 -2.35
CA CYS A 341 -43.14 -40.37 -1.76
C CYS A 341 -41.61 -40.42 -1.82
N ASP A 342 -41.03 -40.58 -0.64
CA ASP A 342 -39.62 -40.86 -0.36
C ASP A 342 -39.16 -42.20 -0.94
N SER A 343 -37.89 -42.30 -1.29
CA SER A 343 -37.05 -43.43 -0.87
C SER A 343 -35.57 -43.18 -1.17
N GLU A 344 -34.78 -43.44 -0.14
CA GLU A 344 -33.34 -43.36 0.00
C GLU A 344 -32.57 -44.29 -0.95
N HIS A 345 -31.41 -43.85 -1.44
CA HIS A 345 -30.21 -44.69 -1.45
C HIS A 345 -28.95 -43.82 -1.39
N GLN A 346 -28.21 -44.01 -0.30
CA GLN A 346 -26.85 -43.55 -0.08
C GLN A 346 -25.87 -44.29 -1.01
N GLN A 347 -24.90 -43.58 -1.60
CA GLN A 347 -23.49 -43.92 -1.41
C GLN A 347 -22.58 -42.76 -1.84
N GLU A 348 -21.57 -42.56 -1.00
CA GLU A 348 -20.67 -41.41 -0.88
C GLU A 348 -19.66 -41.31 -2.01
N ASN A 349 -19.34 -40.07 -2.43
CA ASN A 349 -17.95 -39.65 -2.60
C ASN A 349 -17.88 -38.12 -2.59
N SER A 350 -17.60 -37.58 -1.40
CA SER A 350 -17.26 -36.18 -1.18
C SER A 350 -15.81 -35.92 -1.59
N HIS A 351 -15.60 -35.16 -2.66
CA HIS A 351 -14.36 -34.42 -2.88
C HIS A 351 -14.69 -32.94 -2.63
N CYS A 352 -14.47 -32.52 -1.38
CA CYS A 352 -14.43 -31.12 -1.02
C CYS A 352 -12.99 -30.65 -1.28
N ASP A 353 -12.76 -29.94 -2.37
CA ASP A 353 -11.55 -29.16 -2.55
C ASP A 353 -11.61 -27.94 -1.62
N GLU A 354 -10.89 -28.02 -0.50
CA GLU A 354 -10.58 -26.85 0.33
C GLU A 354 -9.69 -25.89 -0.47
N PRO A 355 -9.98 -24.59 -0.51
CA PRO A 355 -9.02 -23.62 -1.03
C PRO A 355 -7.89 -23.49 -0.01
N GLU A 356 -6.68 -23.87 -0.44
CA GLU A 356 -5.42 -23.77 0.30
C GLU A 356 -5.34 -22.48 1.12
N SER A 357 -5.29 -22.66 2.44
CA SER A 357 -4.98 -21.60 3.39
C SER A 357 -3.55 -21.09 3.14
N MET A 358 -3.39 -20.07 2.30
CA MET A 358 -2.14 -19.32 2.20
C MET A 358 -1.91 -18.60 3.54
N SER A 359 -1.04 -19.21 4.35
CA SER A 359 -0.63 -18.74 5.67
C SER A 359 -0.13 -17.30 5.62
N LEU A 360 -0.73 -16.44 6.43
CA LEU A 360 -0.26 -15.10 6.77
C LEU A 360 1.17 -15.18 7.34
N SER A 361 2.20 -14.86 6.55
CA SER A 361 3.59 -15.02 7.01
C SER A 361 4.48 -13.79 6.88
N HIS A 362 3.97 -12.56 6.93
CA HIS A 362 4.85 -11.38 7.06
C HIS A 362 4.39 -10.40 8.16
N PRO A 363 5.14 -10.23 9.27
CA PRO A 363 4.78 -9.33 10.36
C PRO A 363 5.17 -7.87 10.04
N ALA A 364 4.64 -6.93 10.83
CA ALA A 364 4.81 -5.49 10.67
C ALA A 364 6.23 -4.96 11.01
N PHE A 365 7.13 -5.81 11.50
CA PHE A 365 8.52 -5.50 11.87
C PHE A 365 9.44 -6.61 11.34
N ASN A 366 10.65 -6.25 10.90
CA ASN A 366 11.69 -7.26 10.65
C ASN A 366 12.22 -7.75 12.02
N GLY A 367 12.52 -9.04 12.16
CA GLY A 367 12.88 -9.64 13.45
C GLY A 367 14.11 -9.01 14.13
N SER A 368 15.04 -8.46 13.35
CA SER A 368 16.24 -7.77 13.82
C SER A 368 15.93 -6.51 14.63
N GLU A 369 14.87 -5.77 14.26
CA GLU A 369 14.46 -4.57 14.97
C GLU A 369 13.95 -4.87 16.38
N THR A 370 13.22 -5.98 16.53
CA THR A 370 12.63 -6.41 17.82
C THR A 370 13.71 -6.92 18.78
N LEU A 371 14.71 -7.64 18.26
CA LEU A 371 15.86 -8.12 19.05
C LEU A 371 16.76 -6.98 19.51
N ALA A 372 17.05 -6.02 18.62
CA ALA A 372 17.79 -4.83 18.99
C ALA A 372 17.05 -4.01 20.05
N PHE A 373 15.74 -3.81 19.91
CA PHE A 373 14.91 -3.17 20.94
C PHE A 373 15.06 -3.87 22.28
N PHE A 374 14.88 -5.19 22.28
CA PHE A 374 14.95 -6.00 23.49
C PHE A 374 16.33 -5.90 24.16
N TYR A 375 17.40 -5.96 23.39
CA TYR A 375 18.76 -5.83 23.90
C TYR A 375 19.01 -4.45 24.52
N PHE A 376 18.57 -3.35 23.89
CA PHE A 376 18.79 -2.01 24.43
C PHE A 376 17.95 -1.70 25.67
N GLU A 377 16.69 -2.14 25.71
CA GLU A 377 15.86 -2.08 26.93
C GLU A 377 16.51 -2.87 28.08
N LEU A 378 17.09 -4.03 27.76
CA LEU A 378 17.83 -4.82 28.75
C LEU A 378 19.11 -4.10 29.20
N LEU A 379 19.87 -3.51 28.28
CA LEU A 379 21.08 -2.73 28.59
C LEU A 379 20.77 -1.53 29.50
N ASP A 380 19.69 -0.79 29.21
CA ASP A 380 19.24 0.33 30.03
C ASP A 380 18.77 -0.13 31.42
N LEU A 381 18.11 -1.29 31.51
CA LEU A 381 17.78 -1.90 32.80
C LEU A 381 19.06 -2.19 33.61
N PHE A 382 20.08 -2.82 33.02
CA PHE A 382 21.35 -3.08 33.69
C PHE A 382 22.08 -1.78 34.10
N ARG A 383 22.09 -0.76 33.24
CA ARG A 383 22.64 0.57 33.53
C ARG A 383 21.92 1.27 34.67
N SER A 384 20.59 1.17 34.73
CA SER A 384 19.79 1.77 35.82
C SER A 384 20.05 1.14 37.19
N LYS A 385 20.63 -0.06 37.22
CA LYS A 385 20.99 -0.81 38.44
C LYS A 385 22.48 -0.69 38.79
N HIS A 386 23.24 0.05 37.99
CA HIS A 386 24.63 0.38 38.27
C HIS A 386 24.71 1.41 39.40
N THR A 387 25.41 1.08 40.47
CA THR A 387 25.88 2.02 41.49
C THR A 387 27.36 2.29 41.26
N ASP A 388 27.85 3.49 41.56
CA ASP A 388 29.16 4.05 41.16
C ASP A 388 30.44 3.21 41.50
N ASP A 389 30.32 2.05 42.16
CA ASP A 389 31.45 1.22 42.64
C ASP A 389 31.43 -0.26 42.19
N ALA A 390 30.57 -0.68 41.26
CA ALA A 390 30.52 -2.09 40.81
C ALA A 390 30.48 -2.21 39.29
N ASP A 391 31.62 -2.47 38.66
CA ASP A 391 31.77 -2.64 37.20
C ASP A 391 31.02 -3.86 36.63
N ASP A 392 30.53 -4.78 37.47
CA ASP A 392 29.84 -6.01 37.06
C ASP A 392 28.44 -6.14 37.71
N VAL A 393 27.44 -5.42 37.18
CA VAL A 393 26.05 -5.55 37.62
C VAL A 393 25.47 -6.89 37.17
N MET A 394 25.02 -7.70 38.14
CA MET A 394 24.39 -8.99 37.90
C MET A 394 22.90 -8.93 38.21
N LEU A 395 22.04 -9.26 37.24
CA LEU A 395 20.59 -9.36 37.45
C LEU A 395 20.13 -10.82 37.35
N SER A 396 19.29 -11.25 38.29
CA SER A 396 18.60 -12.54 38.17
C SER A 396 17.55 -12.49 37.06
N GLU A 397 17.21 -13.64 36.48
CA GLU A 397 16.12 -13.73 35.48
C GLU A 397 14.82 -13.11 36.02
N THR A 398 14.52 -13.29 37.31
CA THR A 398 13.36 -12.66 37.96
C THR A 398 13.46 -11.14 38.00
N ALA A 399 14.63 -10.59 38.34
CA ALA A 399 14.85 -9.14 38.37
C ALA A 399 14.78 -8.53 36.96
N ILE A 400 15.24 -9.26 35.94
CA ILE A 400 15.09 -8.87 34.53
C ILE A 400 13.61 -8.83 34.13
N LEU A 401 12.85 -9.88 34.45
CA LEU A 401 11.43 -9.96 34.13
C LEU A 401 10.60 -8.88 34.86
N ASP A 402 10.95 -8.59 36.11
CA ASP A 402 10.29 -7.53 36.89
C ASP A 402 10.67 -6.13 36.36
N GLY A 403 11.93 -5.93 35.94
CA GLY A 403 12.40 -4.70 35.32
C GLY A 403 11.72 -4.42 33.97
N LEU A 404 11.49 -5.47 33.17
CA LEU A 404 10.85 -5.41 31.86
C LEU A 404 9.32 -5.69 31.92
N HIS A 405 8.66 -5.37 33.04
CA HIS A 405 7.25 -5.67 33.28
C HIS A 405 6.29 -5.21 32.17
N VAL A 406 6.54 -4.07 31.53
CA VAL A 406 5.74 -3.58 30.38
C VAL A 406 5.87 -4.55 29.20
N LEU A 407 7.09 -4.95 28.88
CA LEU A 407 7.37 -5.89 27.78
C LEU A 407 6.78 -7.27 28.07
N VAL A 408 6.92 -7.75 29.31
CA VAL A 408 6.29 -8.99 29.79
C VAL A 408 4.77 -8.94 29.65
N GLY A 409 4.15 -7.77 29.87
CA GLY A 409 2.72 -7.56 29.66
C GLY A 409 2.29 -7.61 28.19
N ILE A 410 3.19 -7.27 27.25
CA ILE A 410 2.90 -7.22 25.80
C ILE A 410 3.12 -8.59 25.14
N ILE A 411 4.31 -9.18 25.32
CA ILE A 411 4.72 -10.41 24.60
C ILE A 411 4.66 -11.68 25.47
N GLY A 412 4.37 -11.53 26.76
CA GLY A 412 4.26 -12.64 27.70
C GLY A 412 5.60 -13.12 28.25
N LYS A 413 5.57 -13.62 29.49
CA LYS A 413 6.75 -14.08 30.24
C LYS A 413 7.57 -15.14 29.50
N SER A 414 6.90 -16.07 28.81
CA SER A 414 7.58 -17.16 28.09
C SER A 414 8.40 -16.65 26.90
N ALA A 415 7.93 -15.61 26.19
CA ALA A 415 8.66 -15.04 25.07
C ALA A 415 9.89 -14.28 25.57
N VAL A 416 9.75 -13.51 26.67
CA VAL A 416 10.88 -12.81 27.30
C VAL A 416 11.95 -13.80 27.78
N THR A 417 11.57 -14.91 28.41
CA THR A 417 12.52 -15.95 28.82
C THR A 417 13.26 -16.58 27.62
N LYS A 418 12.59 -16.79 26.47
CA LYS A 418 13.24 -17.26 25.25
C LYS A 418 14.25 -16.24 24.72
N LEU A 419 13.93 -14.95 24.75
CA LEU A 419 14.84 -13.88 24.34
C LEU A 419 16.07 -13.78 25.26
N ILE A 420 15.89 -13.91 26.58
CA ILE A 420 17.02 -13.98 27.54
C ILE A 420 17.92 -15.17 27.22
N ALA A 421 17.33 -16.35 26.99
CA ALA A 421 18.10 -17.55 26.63
C ALA A 421 18.85 -17.36 25.31
N HIS A 422 18.24 -16.69 24.34
CA HIS A 422 18.86 -16.41 23.05
C HIS A 422 20.06 -15.46 23.16
N LEU A 423 19.92 -14.34 23.88
CA LEU A 423 21.04 -13.41 24.14
C LEU A 423 22.18 -14.10 24.89
N HIS A 424 21.86 -15.05 25.77
CA HIS A 424 22.88 -15.86 26.45
C HIS A 424 23.62 -16.80 25.49
N THR A 425 22.93 -17.43 24.54
CA THR A 425 23.55 -18.30 23.53
C THR A 425 24.45 -17.52 22.56
N HIS A 426 24.23 -16.23 22.38
CA HIS A 426 25.00 -15.35 21.49
C HIS A 426 26.00 -14.46 22.24
N ASP A 427 26.38 -14.85 23.47
CA ASP A 427 27.36 -14.16 24.30
C ASP A 427 27.05 -12.68 24.60
N LEU A 428 25.80 -12.23 24.40
CA LEU A 428 25.32 -10.89 24.78
C LEU A 428 24.85 -10.83 26.23
N LEU A 429 24.52 -11.98 26.82
CA LEU A 429 24.32 -12.17 28.25
C LEU A 429 25.23 -13.28 28.78
N VAL A 430 26.20 -12.94 29.62
CA VAL A 430 27.10 -13.93 30.22
C VAL A 430 26.51 -14.42 31.54
N ARG A 431 26.49 -15.75 31.71
CA ARG A 431 26.11 -16.40 32.97
C ARG A 431 27.34 -17.00 33.65
N PRO A 432 28.00 -16.28 34.57
CA PRO A 432 29.25 -16.72 35.20
C PRO A 432 29.08 -17.87 36.22
N GLY A 433 27.85 -18.31 36.52
CA GLY A 433 27.59 -19.34 37.53
C GLY A 433 26.34 -20.20 37.30
N ARG A 434 26.09 -21.16 38.21
CA ARG A 434 24.93 -22.08 38.12
C ARG A 434 23.59 -21.42 38.45
N THR A 435 23.57 -20.24 39.05
CA THR A 435 22.35 -19.45 39.28
C THR A 435 21.91 -18.76 37.99
N LYS A 436 20.60 -18.55 37.79
CA LYS A 436 20.08 -17.82 36.63
C LYS A 436 20.27 -16.30 36.80
N SER A 437 21.52 -15.89 36.92
CA SER A 437 21.94 -14.50 37.02
C SER A 437 22.83 -14.19 35.84
N TYR A 438 22.56 -13.08 35.18
CA TYR A 438 23.21 -12.70 33.93
C TYR A 438 23.95 -11.38 34.13
N GLN A 439 25.05 -11.25 33.40
CA GLN A 439 25.73 -10.00 33.13
C GLN A 439 25.45 -9.63 31.67
N ILE A 440 25.16 -8.36 31.38
CA ILE A 440 25.06 -7.90 30.01
C ILE A 440 26.44 -7.52 29.48
N VAL A 441 26.74 -7.99 28.27
CA VAL A 441 27.91 -7.52 27.53
C VAL A 441 27.51 -6.21 26.88
N ASP A 442 28.11 -5.10 27.31
CA ASP A 442 27.88 -3.79 26.72
C ASP A 442 28.62 -3.69 25.38
N ILE A 443 27.90 -3.99 24.29
CA ILE A 443 28.45 -3.90 22.94
C ILE A 443 28.83 -2.47 22.55
N GLU A 444 28.38 -1.45 23.31
CA GLU A 444 28.82 -0.07 23.07
C GLU A 444 30.26 0.19 23.56
N LYS A 445 30.81 -0.72 24.39
CA LYS A 445 32.20 -0.65 24.89
C LYS A 445 33.16 -1.59 24.14
N LEU A 446 32.64 -2.43 23.24
CA LEU A 446 33.44 -3.27 22.35
C LEU A 446 33.78 -2.45 21.09
N HIS A 447 35.07 -2.16 20.90
CA HIS A 447 35.57 -1.24 19.87
C HIS A 447 35.49 -1.78 18.44
#